data_AF-A0A180FHX0-F1
#
_entry.id   AF-A0A180FHX0-F1
#
_cell.length_a   1.000
_cell.length_b   1.000
_cell.length_c   1.000
_cell.angle_alpha   90.00
_cell.angle_beta   90.00
_cell.angle_gamma   90.00
#
_symmetry.space_group_name_H-M   'P 1'
#
loop_
_entity.id
_entity.type
_entity.pdbx_description
1 polymer ?
#
loop_
_entity_poly.entity_id
_entity_poly.type
_entity_poly.pdbx_seq_one_letter_code
_entity_poly.pdbx_strand_id
1 'polypeptide(L)'
;MNITNEQADYLLKLPKKVVGKEGLLSRITIEQKFLFNERFELVSEEEKDFTFLWEIRQSTKQTIRISLHFQENDSKIGLLRVDFNGGHKNPEAITKYLPERFHPYAGKEFSNKEHHIHYHVDGYKPLAWAIPLIDDNFEIKAIDENDFHHSFADTIKLFAQTVNIETEITINTLLL
;
A
#
# COMPACT_ATOMS: atom_id res chain seq x y z
N MET A 1 3.21 -11.55 15.90
CA MET A 1 1.73 -11.54 15.96
C MET A 1 1.21 -11.93 14.59
N ASN A 2 0.18 -12.77 14.51
CA ASN A 2 -0.54 -13.05 13.27
C ASN A 2 -1.95 -12.49 13.41
N ILE A 3 -2.43 -11.78 12.39
CA ILE A 3 -3.81 -11.29 12.29
C ILE A 3 -4.57 -12.11 11.24
N THR A 4 -5.88 -12.24 11.42
CA THR A 4 -6.75 -12.90 10.44
C THR A 4 -7.01 -12.00 9.22
N ASN A 5 -7.57 -12.56 8.15
CA ASN A 5 -8.01 -11.76 6.99
C ASN A 5 -9.08 -10.73 7.37
N GLU A 6 -10.04 -11.12 8.21
CA GLU A 6 -11.11 -10.22 8.67
C GLU A 6 -10.55 -9.03 9.46
N GLN A 7 -9.55 -9.29 10.32
CA GLN A 7 -8.84 -8.23 11.05
C GLN A 7 -8.07 -7.32 10.10
N ALA A 8 -7.38 -7.87 9.09
CA ALA A 8 -6.69 -7.06 8.09
C ALA A 8 -7.65 -6.18 7.28
N ASP A 9 -8.80 -6.72 6.87
CA ASP A 9 -9.84 -5.97 6.15
C ASP A 9 -10.44 -4.85 7.02
N TYR A 10 -10.64 -5.11 8.31
CA TYR A 10 -11.06 -4.09 9.28
C TYR A 10 -10.01 -2.98 9.40
N LEU A 11 -8.74 -3.34 9.62
CA LEU A 11 -7.63 -2.39 9.77
C LEU A 11 -7.42 -1.53 8.51
N LEU A 12 -7.66 -2.08 7.32
CA LEU A 12 -7.61 -1.32 6.07
C LEU A 12 -8.68 -0.23 6.03
N LYS A 13 -9.91 -0.54 6.48
CA LYS A 13 -11.05 0.37 6.46
C LYS A 13 -11.11 1.34 7.63
N LEU A 14 -10.37 1.07 8.71
CA LEU A 14 -10.34 1.94 9.89
C LEU A 14 -9.90 3.37 9.49
N PRO A 15 -10.60 4.43 9.91
CA PRO A 15 -10.15 5.81 9.66
C PRO A 15 -8.79 6.09 10.29
N LYS A 16 -7.90 6.78 9.55
CA LYS A 16 -6.54 7.07 10.00
C LYS A 16 -6.17 8.52 9.70
N LYS A 17 -5.38 9.13 10.59
CA LYS A 17 -4.78 10.45 10.37
C LYS A 17 -3.28 10.41 10.56
N VAL A 18 -2.59 11.24 9.78
CA VAL A 18 -1.13 11.42 9.86
C VAL A 18 -0.77 12.07 11.20
N VAL A 19 0.24 11.52 11.87
CA VAL A 19 0.81 12.06 13.10
C VAL A 19 1.83 13.16 12.74
N GLY A 20 1.62 14.35 13.29
CA GLY A 20 2.55 15.47 13.24
C GLY A 20 3.17 15.77 14.61
N LYS A 21 4.04 16.77 14.67
CA LYS A 21 4.77 17.15 15.91
C LYS A 21 3.84 17.60 17.05
N GLU A 22 2.72 18.23 16.71
CA GLU A 22 1.77 18.83 17.67
C GLU A 22 0.46 18.03 17.78
N GLY A 23 0.37 16.87 17.13
CA GLY A 23 -0.83 16.04 17.11
C GLY A 23 -1.22 15.59 15.71
N LEU A 24 -2.49 15.22 15.53
CA LEU A 24 -3.00 14.69 14.26
C LEU A 24 -3.18 15.81 13.23
N LEU A 25 -2.70 15.56 12.03
CA LEU A 25 -2.75 16.52 10.94
C LEU A 25 -4.05 16.37 10.14
N SER A 26 -4.74 17.48 9.92
CA SER A 26 -5.87 17.55 8.99
C SER A 26 -5.43 17.60 7.53
N ARG A 27 -4.20 18.05 7.26
CA ARG A 27 -3.63 18.17 5.93
C ARG A 27 -2.12 17.96 5.94
N ILE A 28 -1.59 17.35 4.88
CA ILE A 28 -0.18 17.30 4.57
C ILE A 28 0.10 17.71 3.12
N THR A 29 1.30 18.24 2.89
CA THR A 29 1.85 18.45 1.55
C THR A 29 3.02 17.50 1.36
N ILE A 30 2.98 16.73 0.27
CA ILE A 30 4.03 15.80 -0.12
C ILE A 30 4.80 16.40 -1.29
N GLU A 31 6.10 16.58 -1.11
CA GLU A 31 7.00 17.10 -2.15
C GLU A 31 7.55 15.94 -2.99
N GLN A 32 7.00 15.72 -4.18
CA GLN A 32 7.38 14.60 -5.04
C GLN A 32 8.76 14.83 -5.69
N LYS A 33 9.82 14.39 -4.99
CA LYS A 33 11.22 14.47 -5.42
C LYS A 33 11.74 13.11 -5.88
N PHE A 34 12.62 13.09 -6.87
CA PHE A 34 13.40 11.88 -7.20
C PHE A 34 14.76 11.92 -6.50
N LEU A 35 15.23 10.88 -5.80
CA LEU A 35 14.55 9.65 -5.35
C LEU A 35 13.46 9.94 -4.32
N PHE A 36 12.37 9.18 -4.37
CA PHE A 36 11.23 9.37 -3.49
C PHE A 36 11.20 8.30 -2.40
N ASN A 37 11.22 8.69 -1.14
CA ASN A 37 11.07 7.79 0.00
C ASN A 37 10.46 8.54 1.17
N GLU A 38 9.14 8.49 1.26
CA GLU A 38 8.37 9.15 2.32
C GLU A 38 7.72 8.11 3.23
N ARG A 39 7.63 8.45 4.52
CA ARG A 39 7.09 7.60 5.57
C ARG A 39 6.23 8.43 6.51
N PHE A 40 4.99 8.00 6.70
CA PHE A 40 4.03 8.68 7.57
C PHE A 40 3.54 7.70 8.62
N GLU A 41 3.70 8.08 9.88
CA GLU A 41 3.02 7.41 10.99
C GLU A 41 1.57 7.86 11.02
N LEU A 42 0.66 6.90 11.19
CA LEU A 42 -0.76 7.14 11.27
C LEU A 42 -1.33 6.50 12.52
N VAL A 43 -2.40 7.07 13.03
CA VAL A 43 -3.20 6.48 14.10
C VAL A 43 -4.69 6.61 13.78
N SER A 44 -5.49 5.73 14.38
CA SER A 44 -6.94 5.91 14.43
C SER A 44 -7.32 6.73 15.65
N GLU A 45 -8.26 7.65 15.49
CA GLU A 45 -8.86 8.36 16.62
C GLU A 45 -9.83 7.48 17.42
N GLU A 46 -10.41 6.47 16.77
CA GLU A 46 -11.34 5.50 17.35
C GLU A 46 -10.59 4.43 18.15
N GLU A 47 -9.45 3.96 17.62
CA GLU A 47 -8.63 2.90 18.21
C GLU A 47 -7.19 3.41 18.42
N LYS A 48 -6.99 4.14 19.52
CA LYS A 48 -5.74 4.88 19.78
C LYS A 48 -4.50 4.01 19.97
N ASP A 49 -4.70 2.74 20.30
CA ASP A 49 -3.61 1.77 20.48
C ASP A 49 -3.13 1.23 19.12
N PHE A 50 -3.87 1.47 18.04
CA PHE A 50 -3.50 1.04 16.70
C PHE A 50 -2.67 2.10 15.99
N THR A 51 -1.42 1.73 15.72
CA THR A 51 -0.49 2.54 14.94
C THR A 51 -0.27 1.92 13.57
N PHE A 52 -0.05 2.77 12.58
CA PHE A 52 0.15 2.35 11.20
C PHE A 52 1.32 3.11 10.58
N LEU A 53 1.92 2.48 9.58
CA LEU A 53 2.97 3.08 8.79
C LEU A 53 2.59 3.04 7.31
N TRP A 54 2.38 4.22 6.75
CA TRP A 54 2.25 4.42 5.32
C TRP A 54 3.62 4.78 4.73
N GLU A 55 4.06 4.01 3.74
CA GLU A 55 5.33 4.26 3.05
C GLU A 55 5.11 4.38 1.55
N ILE A 56 5.82 5.33 0.94
CA ILE A 56 5.83 5.57 -0.48
C ILE A 56 7.28 5.58 -0.94
N ARG A 57 7.63 4.74 -1.92
CA ARG A 57 8.99 4.63 -2.43
C ARG A 57 9.01 4.63 -3.95
N GLN A 58 9.97 5.36 -4.53
CA GLN A 58 10.38 5.28 -5.93
C GLN A 58 11.89 5.00 -5.96
N SER A 59 12.27 3.91 -6.61
CA SER A 59 13.69 3.52 -6.73
C SER A 59 14.35 4.10 -7.98
N THR A 60 15.69 3.98 -8.07
CA THR A 60 16.47 4.31 -9.28
C THR A 60 16.10 3.45 -10.49
N LYS A 61 15.50 2.27 -10.27
CA LYS A 61 14.99 1.38 -11.33
C LYS A 61 13.55 1.71 -11.74
N GLN A 62 13.03 2.86 -11.30
CA GLN A 62 11.64 3.30 -11.52
C GLN A 62 10.56 2.37 -10.95
N THR A 63 10.94 1.42 -10.09
CA THR A 63 9.98 0.67 -9.26
C THR A 63 9.33 1.62 -8.26
N ILE A 64 8.00 1.65 -8.25
CA ILE A 64 7.19 2.36 -7.27
C ILE A 64 6.55 1.35 -6.34
N ARG A 65 6.58 1.65 -5.04
CA ARG A 65 5.94 0.87 -4.00
C ARG A 65 5.21 1.79 -3.05
N ILE A 66 3.92 1.55 -2.88
CA ILE A 66 3.10 2.23 -1.86
C ILE A 66 2.53 1.17 -0.95
N SER A 67 2.72 1.30 0.36
CA SER A 67 2.34 0.25 1.31
C SER A 67 1.81 0.81 2.62
N LEU A 68 0.84 0.10 3.19
CA LEU A 68 0.34 0.32 4.53
C LEU A 68 0.68 -0.89 5.41
N HIS A 69 1.20 -0.60 6.60
CA HIS A 69 1.47 -1.61 7.62
C HIS A 69 0.74 -1.27 8.90
N PHE A 70 0.26 -2.28 9.60
CA PHE A 70 -0.14 -2.19 11.00
C PHE A 70 1.10 -2.40 11.89
N GLN A 71 1.19 -1.61 12.95
CA GLN A 71 2.31 -1.62 13.89
C GLN A 71 1.79 -1.89 15.30
N GLU A 72 2.29 -2.96 15.91
CA GLU A 72 1.99 -3.34 17.29
C GLU A 72 3.20 -4.05 17.90
N ASN A 73 3.65 -3.62 19.09
CA ASN A 73 4.69 -4.28 19.89
C ASN A 73 5.92 -4.72 19.07
N ASP A 74 6.56 -3.75 18.39
CA ASP A 74 7.71 -3.91 17.46
C ASP A 74 7.44 -4.70 16.17
N SER A 75 6.24 -5.25 15.99
CA SER A 75 5.85 -5.93 14.76
C SER A 75 5.38 -4.94 13.70
N LYS A 76 5.69 -5.25 12.44
CA LYS A 76 5.21 -4.52 11.27
C LYS A 76 4.53 -5.49 10.32
N ILE A 77 3.21 -5.51 10.36
CA ILE A 77 2.38 -6.43 9.57
C ILE A 77 1.90 -5.67 8.34
N GLY A 78 2.32 -6.11 7.15
CA GLY A 78 1.90 -5.48 5.89
C GLY A 78 0.46 -5.83 5.55
N LEU A 79 -0.39 -4.81 5.37
CA LEU A 79 -1.82 -4.96 5.11
C LEU A 79 -2.15 -4.90 3.60
N LEU A 80 -1.65 -3.86 2.93
CA LEU A 80 -1.84 -3.61 1.51
C LEU A 80 -0.56 -3.02 0.93
N ARG A 81 -0.23 -3.41 -0.30
CA ARG A 81 0.85 -2.79 -1.06
C ARG A 81 0.58 -2.81 -2.55
N VAL A 82 0.79 -1.70 -3.23
CA VAL A 82 0.78 -1.63 -4.69
C VAL A 82 2.21 -1.49 -5.19
N ASP A 83 2.61 -2.37 -6.11
CA ASP A 83 3.92 -2.37 -6.75
C ASP A 83 3.75 -2.09 -8.27
N PHE A 84 4.35 -0.98 -8.74
CA PHE A 84 4.54 -0.72 -10.18
C PHE A 84 6.00 -0.97 -10.53
N ASN A 85 6.23 -1.55 -11.70
CA ASN A 85 7.57 -1.96 -12.16
C ASN A 85 8.33 -2.86 -11.17
N GLY A 86 7.62 -3.60 -10.32
CA GLY A 86 8.17 -4.56 -9.36
C GLY A 86 8.03 -5.99 -9.86
N GLY A 87 8.91 -6.89 -9.42
CA GLY A 87 8.77 -8.33 -9.64
C GLY A 87 8.34 -9.04 -8.36
N HIS A 88 7.61 -10.15 -8.51
CA HIS A 88 7.12 -10.94 -7.39
C HIS A 88 6.83 -12.40 -7.81
N LYS A 89 6.85 -13.33 -6.85
CA LYS A 89 6.34 -14.68 -7.05
C LYS A 89 5.41 -15.04 -5.90
N ASN A 90 4.17 -15.40 -6.25
CA ASN A 90 3.21 -15.91 -5.29
C ASN A 90 3.64 -17.27 -4.76
N PRO A 91 3.29 -17.63 -3.50
CA PRO A 91 3.40 -18.99 -3.01
C PRO A 91 2.62 -19.97 -3.91
N GLU A 92 3.10 -21.21 -3.99
CA GLU A 92 2.40 -22.28 -4.72
C GLU A 92 1.30 -22.96 -3.89
N ALA A 93 1.51 -23.06 -2.58
CA ALA A 93 0.60 -23.74 -1.68
C ALA A 93 -0.64 -22.89 -1.39
N ILE A 94 -1.82 -23.40 -1.74
CA ILE A 94 -3.13 -22.86 -1.36
C ILE A 94 -3.52 -23.42 0.01
N THR A 95 -3.86 -22.54 0.95
CA THR A 95 -4.38 -22.90 2.26
C THR A 95 -5.85 -22.52 2.36
N LYS A 96 -6.54 -23.05 3.38
CA LYS A 96 -7.94 -22.71 3.67
C LYS A 96 -8.18 -21.21 3.99
N TYR A 97 -7.12 -20.45 4.29
CA TYR A 97 -7.20 -19.02 4.58
C TYR A 97 -6.97 -18.15 3.35
N LEU A 98 -6.58 -18.72 2.21
CA LEU A 98 -6.40 -17.96 0.98
C LEU A 98 -7.78 -17.66 0.36
N PRO A 99 -8.18 -16.38 0.20
CA PRO A 99 -9.43 -16.04 -0.46
C PRO A 99 -9.46 -16.56 -1.90
N GLU A 100 -10.62 -17.03 -2.37
CA GLU A 100 -10.78 -17.69 -3.68
C GLU A 100 -10.27 -16.85 -4.86
N ARG A 101 -10.39 -15.52 -4.77
CA ARG A 101 -9.88 -14.59 -5.81
C ARG A 101 -8.38 -14.72 -6.08
N PHE A 102 -7.60 -15.26 -5.15
CA PHE A 102 -6.16 -15.48 -5.32
C PHE A 102 -5.80 -16.84 -5.92
N HIS A 103 -6.72 -17.81 -5.91
CA HIS A 103 -6.44 -19.20 -6.32
C HIS A 103 -5.90 -19.31 -7.76
N PRO A 104 -6.42 -18.56 -8.76
CA PRO A 104 -5.87 -18.60 -10.12
C PRO A 104 -4.40 -18.16 -10.23
N TYR A 105 -3.88 -17.45 -9.22
CA TYR A 105 -2.55 -16.87 -9.23
C TYR A 105 -1.55 -17.63 -8.34
N ALA A 106 -1.89 -18.81 -7.86
CA ALA A 106 -0.96 -19.66 -7.11
C ALA A 106 0.30 -19.96 -7.93
N GLY A 107 1.47 -19.73 -7.35
CA GLY A 107 2.78 -19.92 -8.00
C GLY A 107 3.10 -18.91 -9.11
N LYS A 108 2.20 -17.96 -9.41
CA LYS A 108 2.40 -16.98 -10.49
C LYS A 108 3.63 -16.11 -10.25
N GLU A 109 4.40 -15.91 -11.31
CA GLU A 109 5.50 -14.97 -11.38
C GLU A 109 5.04 -13.67 -12.07
N PHE A 110 5.20 -12.56 -11.36
CA PHE A 110 4.96 -11.21 -11.84
C PHE A 110 6.29 -10.62 -12.32
N SER A 111 6.34 -10.24 -13.59
CA SER A 111 7.48 -9.51 -14.14
C SER A 111 7.40 -8.03 -13.78
N ASN A 112 8.50 -7.30 -14.01
CA ASN A 112 8.51 -5.84 -13.87
C ASN A 112 7.61 -5.10 -14.89
N LYS A 113 6.95 -5.81 -15.82
CA LYS A 113 5.94 -5.23 -16.71
C LYS A 113 4.51 -5.53 -16.25
N GLU A 114 4.35 -6.25 -15.15
CA GLU A 114 3.06 -6.67 -14.63
C GLU A 114 2.84 -6.05 -13.24
N HIS A 115 2.17 -4.90 -13.24
CA HIS A 115 1.84 -4.19 -12.00
C HIS A 115 0.82 -4.97 -11.19
N HIS A 116 1.02 -5.00 -9.88
CA HIS A 116 0.27 -5.90 -9.02
C HIS A 116 0.06 -5.30 -7.63
N ILE A 117 -0.94 -5.83 -6.95
CA ILE A 117 -1.35 -5.41 -5.61
C ILE A 117 -1.28 -6.61 -4.67
N HIS A 118 -0.66 -6.39 -3.52
CA HIS A 118 -0.50 -7.36 -2.46
C HIS A 118 -1.47 -7.12 -1.33
N TYR A 119 -1.97 -8.20 -0.77
CA TYR A 119 -2.81 -8.18 0.43
C TYR A 119 -2.20 -9.03 1.53
N HIS A 120 -2.53 -8.70 2.77
CA HIS A 120 -2.39 -9.64 3.87
C HIS A 120 -3.21 -10.90 3.59
N VAL A 121 -2.62 -12.07 3.87
CA VAL A 121 -3.33 -13.35 3.87
C VAL A 121 -2.87 -14.14 5.08
N ASP A 122 -3.82 -14.52 5.93
CA ASP A 122 -3.58 -15.32 7.14
C ASP A 122 -2.88 -16.65 6.80
N GLY A 123 -1.93 -17.03 7.66
CA GLY A 123 -1.08 -18.20 7.47
C GLY A 123 0.10 -18.02 6.51
N TYR A 124 0.24 -16.85 5.86
CA TYR A 124 1.38 -16.56 4.98
C TYR A 124 2.28 -15.45 5.54
N LYS A 125 3.47 -15.32 4.94
CA LYS A 125 4.31 -14.14 5.18
C LYS A 125 3.57 -12.87 4.74
N PRO A 126 3.72 -11.74 5.46
CA PRO A 126 3.04 -10.50 5.11
C PRO A 126 3.28 -10.08 3.66
N LEU A 127 2.20 -9.71 2.96
CA LEU A 127 2.21 -9.26 1.56
C LEU A 127 2.87 -10.27 0.59
N ALA A 128 2.82 -11.57 0.90
CA ALA A 128 3.35 -12.62 0.03
C ALA A 128 2.42 -12.98 -1.12
N TRP A 129 1.15 -12.58 -1.07
CA TRP A 129 0.18 -12.84 -2.13
C TRP A 129 -0.15 -11.56 -2.87
N ALA A 130 -0.14 -11.63 -4.19
CA ALA A 130 -0.55 -10.57 -5.08
C ALA A 130 -1.49 -11.06 -6.17
N ILE A 131 -2.23 -10.12 -6.74
CA ILE A 131 -2.94 -10.29 -8.01
C ILE A 131 -2.58 -9.14 -8.97
N PRO A 132 -2.70 -9.34 -10.29
CA PRO A 132 -2.50 -8.27 -11.25
C PRO A 132 -3.43 -7.09 -10.95
N LEU A 133 -2.94 -5.86 -11.11
CA LEU A 133 -3.79 -4.67 -10.89
C LEU A 133 -5.02 -4.70 -11.79
N ILE A 134 -4.90 -5.19 -13.03
CA ILE A 134 -6.02 -5.29 -13.98
C ILE A 134 -7.18 -6.16 -13.48
N ASP A 135 -6.89 -7.09 -12.57
CA ASP A 135 -7.88 -8.02 -11.99
C ASP A 135 -8.35 -7.61 -10.59
N ASP A 136 -7.86 -6.48 -10.06
CA ASP A 136 -8.29 -5.90 -8.79
C ASP A 136 -9.21 -4.67 -9.00
N ASN A 137 -9.85 -4.18 -7.94
CA ASN A 137 -10.67 -2.97 -8.00
C ASN A 137 -9.87 -1.66 -7.85
N PHE A 138 -8.58 -1.72 -7.54
CA PHE A 138 -7.72 -0.53 -7.49
C PHE A 138 -7.66 0.19 -8.84
N GLU A 139 -8.18 1.41 -8.94
CA GLU A 139 -8.52 2.04 -10.23
C GLU A 139 -7.31 2.28 -11.15
N ILE A 140 -6.18 2.72 -10.60
CA ILE A 140 -4.97 3.01 -11.40
C ILE A 140 -4.23 1.72 -11.69
N LYS A 141 -4.24 1.30 -12.96
CA LYS A 141 -3.65 0.02 -13.41
C LYS A 141 -2.19 0.13 -13.85
N ALA A 142 -1.74 1.32 -14.24
CA ALA A 142 -0.40 1.63 -14.69
C ALA A 142 -0.08 3.11 -14.42
N ILE A 143 1.20 3.47 -14.41
CA ILE A 143 1.67 4.86 -14.36
C ILE A 143 1.91 5.34 -15.79
N ASP A 144 1.31 6.45 -16.19
CA ASP A 144 1.59 7.05 -17.51
C ASP A 144 3.02 7.59 -17.52
N GLU A 145 3.86 7.10 -18.42
CA GLU A 145 5.24 7.58 -18.56
C GLU A 145 5.31 9.01 -19.12
N ASN A 146 4.31 9.43 -19.91
CA ASN A 146 4.26 10.78 -20.49
C ASN A 146 3.79 11.81 -19.48
N ASP A 147 3.03 11.37 -18.48
CA ASP A 147 2.55 12.21 -17.38
C ASP A 147 2.84 11.56 -16.01
N PHE A 148 4.09 11.15 -15.86
CA PHE A 148 4.55 10.37 -14.71
C PHE A 148 4.28 11.08 -13.39
N HIS A 149 4.52 12.39 -13.32
CA HIS A 149 4.40 13.14 -12.08
C HIS A 149 2.96 13.18 -11.59
N HIS A 150 2.00 13.53 -12.45
CA HIS A 150 0.58 13.55 -12.07
C HIS A 150 0.06 12.13 -11.84
N SER A 151 0.38 11.16 -12.69
CA SER A 151 -0.05 9.77 -12.51
C SER A 151 0.45 9.17 -11.19
N PHE A 152 1.69 9.45 -10.81
CA PHE A 152 2.23 8.98 -9.53
C PHE A 152 1.58 9.73 -8.35
N ALA A 153 1.34 11.04 -8.46
CA ALA A 153 0.60 11.79 -7.46
C ALA A 153 -0.83 11.25 -7.24
N ASP A 154 -1.56 10.99 -8.32
CA ASP A 154 -2.91 10.44 -8.25
C ASP A 154 -2.92 9.04 -7.66
N THR A 155 -1.89 8.23 -7.94
CA THR A 155 -1.71 6.91 -7.32
C THR A 155 -1.51 7.01 -5.81
N ILE A 156 -0.73 7.99 -5.33
CA ILE A 156 -0.52 8.22 -3.90
C ILE A 156 -1.85 8.59 -3.22
N LYS A 157 -2.62 9.50 -3.83
CA LYS A 157 -3.94 9.92 -3.31
C LYS A 157 -4.94 8.77 -3.31
N LEU A 158 -5.04 8.02 -4.41
CA LEU A 158 -5.93 6.87 -4.53
C LEU A 158 -5.58 5.79 -3.50
N PHE A 159 -4.29 5.51 -3.30
CA PHE A 159 -3.85 4.57 -2.27
C PHE A 159 -4.31 5.04 -0.89
N ALA A 160 -4.08 6.31 -0.54
CA ALA A 160 -4.48 6.87 0.74
C ALA A 160 -6.00 6.77 0.98
N GLN A 161 -6.81 7.06 -0.04
CA GLN A 161 -8.26 6.86 -0.01
C GLN A 161 -8.65 5.39 0.17
N THR A 162 -7.99 4.48 -0.56
CA THR A 162 -8.24 3.03 -0.50
C THR A 162 -8.04 2.49 0.92
N VAL A 163 -7.08 3.04 1.66
CA VAL A 163 -6.79 2.67 3.05
C VAL A 163 -7.32 3.67 4.07
N ASN A 164 -8.35 4.44 3.71
CA ASN A 164 -9.08 5.36 4.60
C ASN A 164 -8.18 6.31 5.43
N ILE A 165 -7.20 6.95 4.78
CA ILE A 165 -6.47 8.08 5.37
C ILE A 165 -7.33 9.34 5.18
N GLU A 166 -7.74 9.95 6.28
CA GLU A 166 -8.61 11.14 6.29
C GLU A 166 -7.85 12.46 6.25
N THR A 167 -6.54 12.44 6.50
CA THR A 167 -5.70 13.62 6.32
C THR A 167 -5.73 14.04 4.85
N GLU A 168 -6.10 15.29 4.58
CA GLU A 168 -6.08 15.88 3.24
C GLU A 168 -4.66 15.83 2.66
N ILE A 169 -4.53 15.32 1.42
CA ILE A 169 -3.22 15.12 0.79
C ILE A 169 -3.07 16.03 -0.42
N THR A 170 -2.20 17.02 -0.28
CA THR A 170 -1.71 17.82 -1.40
C THR A 170 -0.38 17.24 -1.87
N ILE A 171 -0.20 17.09 -3.18
CA ILE A 171 1.06 16.63 -3.75
C ILE A 171 1.59 17.73 -4.65
N ASN A 172 2.78 18.21 -4.33
CA ASN A 172 3.52 19.12 -5.16
C ASN A 172 4.35 18.28 -6.14
N THR A 173 3.83 18.16 -7.36
CA THR A 173 4.57 17.64 -8.49
C THR A 173 5.64 18.66 -8.84
N LEU A 174 6.88 18.43 -8.43
CA LEU A 174 7.98 19.26 -8.90
C LEU A 174 8.08 19.10 -10.42
N LEU A 175 7.80 20.19 -11.14
CA LEU A 175 8.18 20.34 -12.54
C LEU A 175 9.72 20.41 -12.55
N LEU A 176 10.37 19.28 -12.81
CA LEU A 176 11.79 19.23 -13.16
C LEU A 176 11.95 19.34 -14.67
#